data_AF-A0A3P7MZZ4-F1
#
_entry.id   AF-A0A3P7MZZ4-F1
#
_cell.length_a   1.000
_cell.length_b   1.000
_cell.length_c   1.000
_cell.angle_alpha   90.00
_cell.angle_beta   90.00
_cell.angle_gamma   90.00
#
_symmetry.space_group_name_H-M   'P 1'
#
loop_
_entity.id
_entity.type
_entity.pdbx_description
1 polymer ?
#
loop_
_entity_poly.entity_id
_entity_poly.type
_entity_poly.pdbx_seq_one_letter_code
_entity_poly.pdbx_strand_id
1 'polypeptide(L)' 'VKRIPFPYSTPEQFEAAVEQPVSREWTTESTHRELTKPKVVLKAGRVIKPIDKSCAILREKDLLRLKTGKKNV' A
#
# COMPACT_ATOMS: atom_id res chain seq x y z
N VAL A 1 20.55 6.59 18.22
CA VAL A 1 20.86 6.59 16.77
C VAL A 1 22.04 7.53 16.53
N LYS A 2 23.13 7.12 15.86
CA LYS A 2 24.31 8.01 15.70
C LYS A 2 24.11 9.12 14.64
N ARG A 3 23.21 8.91 13.67
CA ARG A 3 22.77 9.89 12.64
C ARG A 3 21.35 9.55 12.17
N ILE A 4 20.59 10.54 11.70
CA ILE A 4 19.23 10.39 11.17
C ILE A 4 19.27 9.60 9.84
N PRO A 5 18.43 8.58 9.65
CA PRO A 5 18.38 7.84 8.38
C PRO A 5 17.69 8.66 7.27
N PHE A 6 18.16 8.51 6.04
CA PHE A 6 17.44 8.97 4.85
C PHE A 6 16.09 8.23 4.79
N PRO A 7 14.93 8.88 4.58
CA PRO A 7 14.68 10.19 3.95
C PRO A 7 14.34 11.35 4.91
N TYR A 8 14.58 11.21 6.22
CA TYR A 8 14.16 12.22 7.21
C TYR A 8 15.20 13.34 7.36
N SER A 9 14.74 14.58 7.56
CA SER A 9 15.61 15.75 7.75
C SER A 9 15.78 16.13 9.21
N THR A 10 14.74 15.92 10.04
CA THR A 10 14.76 16.26 11.47
C THR A 10 14.60 14.99 12.33
N PRO A 11 15.13 14.99 13.57
CA PRO A 11 14.96 13.85 14.47
C PRO A 11 13.49 13.65 14.86
N GLU A 12 12.74 14.74 15.03
CA GLU A 12 11.31 14.71 15.35
C GLU A 12 10.49 13.96 14.29
N GLN A 13 10.81 14.12 13.00
CA GLN A 13 10.15 13.39 11.91
C GLN A 13 10.41 11.89 11.99
N PHE A 14 11.63 11.51 12.36
CA PHE A 14 12.00 10.10 12.50
C PHE A 14 11.31 9.48 13.72
N GLU A 15 11.29 10.19 14.85
CA GLU A 15 10.64 9.73 16.08
C GLU A 15 9.13 9.56 15.86
N ALA A 16 8.46 10.55 15.26
CA ALA A 16 7.04 10.47 14.92
C ALA A 16 6.72 9.31 13.96
N ALA A 17 7.65 8.96 13.05
CA ALA A 17 7.46 7.85 12.13
C ALA A 17 7.59 6.46 12.80
N VAL A 18 8.33 6.35 13.90
CA VAL A 18 8.64 5.08 14.58
C VAL A 18 7.84 4.92 15.90
N GLU A 19 7.15 5.97 16.34
CA GLU A 19 6.39 6.00 17.59
C GLU A 19 5.36 4.86 17.70
N GLN A 20 4.70 4.51 16.58
CA GLN A 20 3.64 3.50 16.58
C GLN A 20 4.21 2.08 16.43
N PRO A 21 3.82 1.12 17.30
CA PRO A 21 4.25 -0.26 17.18
C PRO A 21 3.56 -0.99 16.02
N VAL A 22 4.30 -1.87 15.34
CA VAL A 22 3.79 -2.72 14.25
C VAL A 22 3.31 -4.09 14.74
N SER A 23 3.48 -4.40 16.03
CA SER A 23 3.20 -5.74 16.57
C SER A 23 1.70 -6.09 16.55
N ARG A 24 1.40 -7.40 16.63
CA ARG A 24 0.04 -7.92 16.64
C ARG A 24 -0.63 -7.76 18.01
N GLU A 25 0.16 -7.70 19.07
CA GLU A 25 -0.30 -7.61 20.45
C GLU A 25 -0.68 -6.18 20.84
N TRP A 26 -0.08 -5.17 20.19
CA TRP A 26 -0.32 -3.75 20.49
C TRP A 26 -1.26 -3.05 19.51
N THR A 27 -1.72 -3.74 18.46
CA THR A 27 -2.64 -3.18 17.45
C THR A 27 -3.82 -4.11 17.20
N THR A 28 -4.91 -3.60 16.63
CA THR A 28 -6.03 -4.46 16.21
C THR A 28 -5.62 -5.31 15.02
N GLU A 29 -6.28 -6.46 14.86
CA GLU A 29 -5.95 -7.41 13.81
C GLU A 29 -6.10 -6.83 12.39
N SER A 30 -7.10 -5.96 12.19
CA SER A 30 -7.29 -5.23 10.93
C SER A 30 -6.14 -4.28 10.64
N THR A 31 -5.73 -3.49 11.63
CA THR A 31 -4.67 -2.49 11.49
C THR A 31 -3.32 -3.15 11.28
N HIS A 32 -3.03 -4.24 11.99
CA HIS A 32 -1.81 -5.02 11.79
C HIS A 32 -1.69 -5.56 10.36
N ARG A 33 -2.80 -6.10 9.81
CA ARG A 33 -2.85 -6.58 8.42
C ARG A 33 -2.62 -5.46 7.42
N GLU A 34 -3.11 -4.25 7.70
CA GLU A 34 -2.91 -3.07 6.84
C GLU A 34 -1.48 -2.55 6.90
N LEU A 35 -0.90 -2.43 8.09
CA LEU A 35 0.48 -1.96 8.31
C LEU A 35 1.53 -2.91 7.72
N THR A 36 1.29 -4.22 7.81
CA THR A 36 2.24 -5.25 7.34
C THR A 36 2.10 -5.55 5.84
N LYS A 37 1.07 -5.00 5.17
CA LYS A 37 0.84 -5.25 3.76
C LYS A 37 1.93 -4.58 2.90
N PRO A 38 2.64 -5.33 2.04
CA PRO A 38 3.67 -4.73 1.18
C PRO A 38 3.03 -3.86 0.09
N LYS A 39 3.77 -2.82 -0.33
CA LYS A 39 3.35 -1.88 -1.37
C LYS A 39 3.06 -2.57 -2.71
N VAL A 40 3.84 -3.60 -3.04
CA VAL A 40 3.70 -4.37 -4.29
C VAL A 40 3.36 -5.81 -3.92
N VAL A 41 2.23 -6.29 -4.42
CA VAL A 41 1.77 -7.67 -4.25
C VAL A 41 1.65 -8.32 -5.63
N LEU A 42 2.27 -9.49 -5.78
CA LEU A 42 2.18 -10.30 -6.99
C LEU A 42 1.34 -11.55 -6.72
N LYS A 43 0.60 -11.99 -7.73
CA LYS A 43 -0.04 -13.31 -7.71
C LYS A 43 0.95 -14.34 -8.25
N ALA A 44 1.15 -15.43 -7.51
CA ALA A 44 1.99 -16.53 -7.97
C ALA A 44 1.48 -17.11 -9.31
N GLY A 45 2.40 -17.54 -10.18
CA GLY A 45 2.07 -18.20 -11.44
C GLY A 45 1.56 -17.29 -12.56
N ARG A 46 1.61 -15.96 -12.41
CA ARG A 46 1.15 -15.02 -13.45
C ARG A 46 2.33 -14.22 -14.04
N VAL A 47 2.45 -14.24 -15.37
CA VAL A 47 3.37 -13.36 -16.10
C VAL A 47 2.93 -11.90 -15.96
N ILE A 48 3.86 -11.04 -15.54
CA ILE A 48 3.66 -9.59 -15.47
C ILE A 48 3.92 -9.01 -16.86
N LYS A 49 2.86 -8.52 -17.50
CA LYS A 49 2.99 -7.79 -18.76
C LYS A 49 3.43 -6.34 -18.48
N PRO A 50 4.17 -5.69 -19.39
CA PRO A 50 4.44 -4.26 -19.30
C PRO A 50 3.15 -3.45 -19.15
N ILE A 51 3.28 -2.25 -18.58
CA ILE A 51 2.15 -1.35 -18.39
C ILE A 51 1.79 -0.74 -19.75
N ASP A 52 0.61 -1.08 -20.27
CA ASP A 52 0.02 -0.40 -21.43
C ASP A 52 -0.79 0.83 -20.98
N LYS A 53 -0.91 1.84 -21.85
CA LYS A 53 -1.66 3.09 -21.54
C LYS A 53 -3.12 2.82 -21.12
N SER A 54 -3.73 1.75 -21.63
CA SER A 54 -5.08 1.30 -21.25
C SER A 54 -5.13 0.67 -19.85
N CYS A 55 -4.04 0.03 -19.41
CA CYS A 55 -3.86 -0.61 -18.09
C CYS A 55 -3.42 0.39 -17.02
N ALA A 56 -2.69 1.45 -17.41
CA ALA A 56 -2.08 2.42 -16.50
C ALA A 56 -3.11 3.29 -15.75
N ILE A 57 -4.22 3.58 -16.41
CA ILE A 57 -5.17 4.61 -15.93
C ILE A 57 -6.23 3.97 -15.03
N LEU A 58 -6.60 2.71 -15.26
CA LEU A 58 -7.64 2.05 -14.50
C LEU A 58 -7.62 0.54 -14.76
N ARG A 59 -7.83 -0.28 -13.73
CA ARG A 59 -8.10 -1.71 -13.97
C ARG A 59 -9.39 -1.82 -14.77
N GLU A 60 -9.48 -2.77 -15.70
CA GLU A 60 -10.66 -2.95 -16.57
C GLU A 60 -12.00 -3.04 -15.79
N LYS A 61 -11.97 -3.62 -14.59
CA LYS A 61 -13.10 -3.67 -13.66
C LYS A 61 -13.51 -2.29 -13.12
N ASP A 62 -12.53 -1.43 -12.88
CA ASP A 62 -12.76 -0.07 -12.39
C ASP A 62 -13.25 0.84 -13.54
N LEU A 63 -12.85 0.58 -14.81
CA LEU A 63 -13.47 1.18 -16.01
C LEU A 63 -14.95 0.81 -16.14
N LEU A 64 -15.26 -0.47 -15.94
CA LEU A 64 -16.61 -0.99 -16.04
C LEU A 64 -17.51 -0.37 -14.94
N ARG A 65 -16.97 -0.15 -13.74
CA ARG A 65 -17.65 0.60 -12.66
C ARG A 65 -17.96 2.04 -13.04
N LEU A 66 -17.02 2.76 -13.66
CA LEU A 66 -17.24 4.14 -14.11
C LEU A 66 -18.23 4.25 -15.27
N LYS A 67 -18.23 3.28 -16.20
CA LYS A 67 -19.18 3.25 -17.32
C LYS A 67 -20.59 2.83 -16.90
N THR A 68 -20.70 1.86 -15.99
CA THR A 68 -21.98 1.24 -15.63
C THR A 68 -22.68 1.93 -14.46
N GLY A 69 -21.99 2.75 -13.66
CA GLY A 69 -22.56 3.56 -12.57
C GLY A 69 -23.21 2.75 -11.41
N LYS A 70 -23.38 1.44 -11.57
CA LYS A 70 -23.94 0.53 -10.57
C LYS A 70 -22.82 -0.06 -9.73
N LYS A 71 -22.84 0.27 -8.44
CA LYS A 71 -22.12 -0.48 -7.42
C LYS A 71 -23.04 -1.64 -7.00
N ASN A 72 -22.66 -2.86 -7.40
CA ASN A 72 -23.12 -4.19 -6.94
C ASN A 72 -23.64 -5.10 -8.08
N VAL A 73 -22.75 -5.99 -8.54
CA VAL A 73 -22.94 -7.45 -8.52
C VAL A 73 -21.73 -8.03 -7.79
#